data_AF-A0A2E6D8E7-F1
#
_entry.id   AF-A0A2E6D8E7-F1
#
_cell.length_a   1.000
_cell.length_b   1.000
_cell.length_c   1.000
_cell.angle_alpha   90.00
_cell.angle_beta   90.00
_cell.angle_gamma   90.00
#
_symmetry.space_group_name_H-M   'P 1'
#
loop_
_entity.id
_entity.type
_entity.pdbx_description
1 polymer ?
#
loop_
_entity_poly.entity_id
_entity_poly.type
_entity_poly.pdbx_seq_one_letter_code
_entity_poly.pdbx_strand_id
1 'polypeptide(L)'
;MRFFIPLVVTLSSLAAAQTSPVGSGYANRLDVFGIRIEATEQVPTDWMYLTALTYERMTRSLQPHELRTTLSANGFKILLAGEREPLGGLPEYRGMDIPEEVGGLGGDPGEPTIAVQIGHPHTLIHELAHGIYHTVIQFAELGGSSDPELVEAPPAEGSFTARLHTAYEAALEAGTWAGVYHEAHADEYWAEGVTLWFRCPERNFAQELRAELEPGQAELLERDPRAFLQARDSALASLVDEIFTAEDWWPTRMGVQGRDAVAFPVADELHEEPTGEGEPPARIPPAPAEFVLTDIPSSGPLSSFAPKFTRYIQVFGVTIVATADVPETKALHAARILAEWMDNDEDGEVDDRQVAAELLRGGAFLVMFATERDARRGLRAVMERIERSGFQIGQDLYGEETFPKGPPHVNRAGRFDASLEEIWHLVSNGWVAAHPAAFDYAPGSLLAQAMDLARGGEFHRIPRTYPKEAWYHYDDRTCDYECMAAEYFYWTLTSLLGGQSYPGRAEEIAEEWECPTPELLETMDPAVHRLLTDQDFALPRILPDGVYRGMGPR
;
A
#
# COMPACT_ATOMS: atom_id res chain seq x y z
N MET A 1 -25.05 -6.44 -15.25
CA MET A 1 -24.63 -5.63 -16.40
C MET A 1 -25.05 -4.17 -16.21
N ARG A 2 -24.17 -3.38 -15.60
CA ARG A 2 -24.07 -1.93 -15.82
C ARG A 2 -22.60 -1.72 -16.19
N PHE A 3 -22.35 -1.24 -17.40
CA PHE A 3 -21.01 -0.93 -17.88
C PHE A 3 -20.48 0.25 -17.07
N PHE A 4 -19.41 0.05 -16.30
CA PHE A 4 -18.62 1.14 -15.73
C PHE A 4 -17.65 1.58 -16.81
N ILE A 5 -17.96 2.69 -17.48
CA ILE A 5 -17.02 3.34 -18.40
C ILE A 5 -16.00 4.08 -17.52
N PRO A 6 -14.69 3.77 -17.57
CA PRO A 6 -13.70 4.56 -16.86
C PRO A 6 -13.75 5.98 -17.42
N LEU A 7 -14.08 6.94 -16.56
CA LEU A 7 -14.15 8.34 -16.93
C LEU A 7 -12.72 8.87 -17.10
N VAL A 8 -12.14 8.71 -18.30
CA VAL A 8 -10.88 9.36 -18.66
C VAL A 8 -11.13 10.86 -18.69
N VAL A 9 -10.61 11.58 -17.69
CA VAL A 9 -10.72 13.04 -17.63
C VAL A 9 -9.56 13.64 -18.42
N THR A 10 -9.82 14.03 -19.67
CA THR A 10 -8.87 14.83 -20.42
C THR A 10 -8.64 16.17 -19.71
N LEU A 11 -7.39 16.63 -19.61
CA LEU A 11 -6.99 17.96 -19.11
C LEU A 11 -7.72 19.15 -19.77
N SER A 12 -8.50 18.90 -20.82
CA SER A 12 -9.48 19.82 -21.41
C SER A 12 -10.40 20.50 -20.38
N SER A 13 -10.69 19.86 -19.22
CA SER A 13 -11.50 20.45 -18.14
C SER A 13 -10.76 21.53 -17.33
N LEU A 14 -9.42 21.54 -17.38
CA LEU A 14 -8.55 22.48 -16.67
C LEU A 14 -8.07 23.63 -17.58
N ALA A 15 -8.95 24.13 -18.46
CA ALA A 15 -8.63 25.22 -19.38
C ALA A 15 -8.14 26.52 -18.68
N ALA A 16 -8.47 26.69 -17.40
CA ALA A 16 -8.01 27.81 -16.57
C ALA A 16 -6.58 27.64 -16.02
N ALA A 17 -5.97 26.45 -16.15
CA ALA A 17 -4.74 26.16 -15.45
C ALA A 17 -3.49 26.76 -16.11
N GLN A 18 -2.65 27.46 -15.34
CA GLN A 18 -1.41 28.09 -15.83
C GLN A 18 -0.23 27.72 -14.94
N THR A 19 0.92 27.42 -15.55
CA THR A 19 2.18 27.14 -14.85
C THR A 19 3.08 28.37 -14.87
N SER A 20 3.79 28.63 -13.77
CA SER A 20 4.75 29.75 -13.66
C SER A 20 5.84 29.42 -12.64
N PRO A 21 7.09 29.87 -12.84
CA PRO A 21 8.15 29.69 -11.85
C PRO A 21 7.88 30.48 -10.57
N VAL A 22 8.21 29.91 -9.42
CA VAL A 22 7.86 30.43 -8.08
C VAL A 22 9.07 31.08 -7.37
N GLY A 23 8.82 31.99 -6.43
CA GLY A 23 9.83 32.55 -5.52
C GLY A 23 10.33 31.55 -4.47
N SER A 24 11.31 31.96 -3.64
CA SER A 24 12.12 31.06 -2.79
C SER A 24 11.29 30.18 -1.84
N GLY A 25 11.23 28.88 -2.11
CA GLY A 25 10.65 27.86 -1.22
C GLY A 25 9.83 26.79 -1.95
N TYR A 26 9.26 27.11 -3.11
CA TYR A 26 8.46 26.20 -3.92
C TYR A 26 9.08 26.00 -5.31
N ALA A 27 9.05 24.77 -5.80
CA ALA A 27 9.63 24.42 -7.10
C ALA A 27 8.62 24.59 -8.24
N ASN A 28 7.34 24.32 -7.96
CA ASN A 28 6.29 24.30 -8.96
C ASN A 28 5.03 25.04 -8.48
N ARG A 29 4.31 25.66 -9.42
CA ARG A 29 3.00 26.28 -9.19
C ARG A 29 2.03 25.96 -10.32
N LEU A 30 0.79 25.70 -9.94
CA LEU A 30 -0.36 25.57 -10.83
C LEU A 30 -1.48 26.48 -10.32
N ASP A 31 -1.87 27.47 -11.12
CA ASP A 31 -3.06 28.27 -10.85
C ASP A 31 -4.29 27.53 -11.39
N VAL A 32 -5.37 27.37 -10.62
CA VAL A 32 -6.57 26.63 -11.03
C VAL A 32 -7.81 27.35 -10.51
N PHE A 33 -8.74 27.75 -11.39
CA PHE A 33 -9.94 28.53 -11.04
C PHE A 33 -9.70 29.73 -10.11
N GLY A 34 -8.54 30.39 -10.23
CA GLY A 34 -8.18 31.56 -9.44
C GLY A 34 -7.62 31.28 -8.04
N ILE A 35 -7.37 30.02 -7.69
CA ILE A 35 -6.57 29.62 -6.53
C ILE A 35 -5.17 29.16 -6.95
N ARG A 36 -4.23 29.10 -6.00
CA ARG A 36 -2.86 28.62 -6.23
C ARG A 36 -2.63 27.25 -5.62
N ILE A 37 -2.04 26.34 -6.39
CA ILE A 37 -1.46 25.09 -5.90
C ILE A 37 0.06 25.26 -6.00
N GLU A 38 0.74 25.30 -4.86
CA GLU A 38 2.19 25.52 -4.76
C GLU A 38 2.83 24.27 -4.16
N ALA A 39 3.89 23.76 -4.77
CA ALA A 39 4.46 22.46 -4.45
C ALA A 39 5.97 22.55 -4.27
N THR A 40 6.50 21.89 -3.24
CA THR A 40 7.95 21.78 -3.01
C THR A 40 8.60 20.98 -4.15
N GLU A 41 9.94 20.95 -4.16
CA GLU A 41 10.69 20.18 -5.16
C GLU A 41 10.42 18.68 -5.09
N GLN A 42 10.06 18.15 -3.91
CA GLN A 42 9.84 16.72 -3.72
C GLN A 42 8.44 16.25 -4.12
N VAL A 43 7.55 17.16 -4.53
CA VAL A 43 6.20 16.81 -5.00
C VAL A 43 6.23 16.47 -6.48
N PRO A 44 5.88 15.24 -6.89
CA PRO A 44 5.73 14.88 -8.29
C PRO A 44 4.66 15.73 -8.98
N THR A 45 4.87 16.06 -10.24
CA THR A 45 3.93 16.87 -11.03
C THR A 45 2.52 16.24 -11.10
N ASP A 46 2.43 14.91 -11.10
CA ASP A 46 1.15 14.20 -11.12
C ASP A 46 0.30 14.48 -9.89
N TRP A 47 0.92 14.66 -8.72
CA TRP A 47 0.22 15.06 -7.50
C TRP A 47 -0.36 16.46 -7.62
N MET A 48 0.33 17.40 -8.28
CA MET A 48 -0.23 18.74 -8.51
C MET A 48 -1.48 18.72 -9.40
N TYR A 49 -1.47 17.88 -10.43
CA TYR A 49 -2.61 17.73 -11.33
C TYR A 49 -3.75 16.90 -10.70
N LEU A 50 -3.42 15.88 -9.91
CA LEU A 50 -4.41 15.17 -9.09
C LEU A 50 -5.10 16.15 -8.13
N THR A 51 -4.32 16.99 -7.43
CA THR A 51 -4.84 18.07 -6.60
C THR A 51 -5.75 19.00 -7.37
N ALA A 52 -5.34 19.44 -8.57
CA ALA A 52 -6.16 20.29 -9.43
C ALA A 52 -7.49 19.63 -9.83
N LEU A 53 -7.48 18.33 -10.16
CA LEU A 53 -8.66 17.58 -10.57
C LEU A 53 -9.59 17.28 -9.39
N THR A 54 -9.05 16.88 -8.25
CA THR A 54 -9.80 16.70 -7.00
C THR A 54 -10.46 18.01 -6.60
N TYR A 55 -9.70 19.12 -6.59
CA TYR A 55 -10.25 20.46 -6.34
C TYR A 55 -11.34 20.83 -7.35
N GLU A 56 -11.11 20.61 -8.64
CA GLU A 56 -12.10 20.85 -9.69
C GLU A 56 -13.40 20.12 -9.39
N ARG A 57 -13.34 18.82 -9.09
CA ARG A 57 -14.52 17.99 -8.85
C ARG A 57 -15.25 18.33 -7.56
N MET A 58 -14.51 18.49 -6.46
CA MET A 58 -15.11 18.86 -5.17
C MET A 58 -15.77 20.24 -5.24
N THR A 59 -15.21 21.19 -5.99
CA THR A 59 -15.77 22.56 -6.06
C THR A 59 -16.85 22.75 -7.12
N ARG A 60 -17.29 21.67 -7.80
CA ARG A 60 -18.52 21.69 -8.59
C ARG A 60 -19.70 21.77 -7.63
N SER A 61 -20.17 22.98 -7.42
CA SER A 61 -21.26 23.32 -6.52
C SER A 61 -22.46 23.82 -7.29
N LEU A 62 -23.63 23.53 -6.74
CA LEU A 62 -24.88 24.18 -7.12
C LEU A 62 -25.06 25.43 -6.25
N GLN A 63 -25.85 26.39 -6.72
CA GLN A 63 -26.23 27.55 -5.91
C GLN A 63 -26.79 27.11 -4.56
N PRO A 64 -26.54 27.85 -3.46
CA PRO A 64 -26.01 29.23 -3.43
C PRO A 64 -24.50 29.35 -3.23
N HIS A 65 -23.78 28.26 -2.97
CA HIS A 65 -22.37 28.32 -2.62
C HIS A 65 -21.52 28.26 -3.89
N GLU A 66 -21.20 29.42 -4.49
CA GLU A 66 -20.28 29.50 -5.64
C GLU A 66 -18.82 29.21 -5.22
N LEU A 67 -18.53 27.96 -4.84
CA LEU A 67 -17.31 27.58 -4.12
C LEU A 67 -16.04 28.10 -4.79
N ARG A 68 -15.88 27.91 -6.11
CA ARG A 68 -14.70 28.36 -6.86
C ARG A 68 -14.52 29.87 -6.79
N THR A 69 -15.59 30.62 -7.03
CA THR A 69 -15.57 32.09 -7.00
C THR A 69 -15.20 32.58 -5.61
N THR A 70 -15.82 32.02 -4.57
CA THR A 70 -15.60 32.45 -3.18
C THR A 70 -14.21 32.07 -2.69
N LEU A 71 -13.73 30.84 -2.95
CA LEU A 71 -12.37 30.40 -2.61
C LEU A 71 -11.32 31.29 -3.28
N SER A 72 -11.50 31.61 -4.57
CA SER A 72 -10.61 32.53 -5.26
C SER A 72 -10.66 33.95 -4.68
N ALA A 73 -11.86 34.48 -4.39
CA ALA A 73 -12.02 35.81 -3.81
C ALA A 73 -11.40 35.93 -2.41
N ASN A 74 -11.46 34.85 -1.63
CA ASN A 74 -10.86 34.77 -0.30
C ASN A 74 -9.37 34.42 -0.32
N GLY A 75 -8.78 34.25 -1.52
CA GLY A 75 -7.33 34.05 -1.69
C GLY A 75 -6.85 32.63 -1.34
N PHE A 76 -7.73 31.63 -1.47
CA PHE A 76 -7.44 30.24 -1.12
C PHE A 76 -6.20 29.70 -1.85
N LYS A 77 -5.35 28.97 -1.14
CA LYS A 77 -4.17 28.29 -1.68
C LYS A 77 -3.99 26.89 -1.08
N ILE A 78 -3.42 26.01 -1.87
CA ILE A 78 -3.08 24.62 -1.50
C ILE A 78 -1.57 24.49 -1.58
N LEU A 79 -0.95 24.11 -0.47
CA LEU A 79 0.48 23.86 -0.37
C LEU A 79 0.69 22.35 -0.37
N LEU A 80 1.60 21.85 -1.21
CA LEU A 80 1.95 20.44 -1.27
C LEU A 80 3.39 20.25 -0.80
N ALA A 81 3.57 19.33 0.14
CA ALA A 81 4.85 18.82 0.58
C ALA A 81 5.00 17.36 0.10
N GLY A 82 6.23 16.93 -0.18
CA GLY A 82 6.51 15.54 -0.51
C GLY A 82 6.13 14.58 0.62
N GLU A 83 5.96 13.30 0.31
CA GLU A 83 5.44 12.26 1.23
C GLU A 83 6.19 12.12 2.57
N ARG A 84 7.41 12.65 2.64
CA ARG A 84 8.32 12.56 3.79
C ARG A 84 8.76 13.95 4.25
N GLU A 85 8.23 15.01 3.64
CA GLU A 85 8.54 16.38 4.02
C GLU A 85 7.57 16.84 5.12
N PRO A 86 8.07 17.16 6.33
CA PRO A 86 7.21 17.66 7.38
C PRO A 86 6.63 19.01 7.00
N LEU A 87 5.34 19.22 7.28
CA LEU A 87 4.66 20.47 6.93
C LEU A 87 5.28 21.69 7.62
N GLY A 88 5.84 21.55 8.83
CA GLY A 88 6.59 22.61 9.50
C GLY A 88 7.83 23.12 8.75
N GLY A 89 8.29 22.38 7.73
CA GLY A 89 9.37 22.80 6.82
C GLY A 89 8.93 23.78 5.73
N LEU A 90 7.62 23.92 5.49
CA LEU A 90 7.08 24.82 4.48
C LEU A 90 7.34 26.30 4.86
N PRO A 91 7.53 27.20 3.88
CA PRO A 91 7.82 28.61 4.13
C PRO A 91 6.83 29.30 5.08
N GLU A 92 5.54 28.95 4.99
CA GLU A 92 4.41 29.49 5.76
C GLU A 92 4.47 29.10 7.24
N TYR A 93 5.00 27.91 7.54
CA TYR A 93 5.00 27.34 8.88
C TYR A 93 6.39 27.35 9.54
N ARG A 94 7.37 27.97 8.89
CA ARG A 94 8.76 27.98 9.37
C ARG A 94 8.85 28.63 10.76
N GLY A 95 9.27 27.84 11.73
CA GLY A 95 9.43 28.27 13.13
C GLY A 95 8.20 28.02 14.01
N MET A 96 7.14 27.43 13.47
CA MET A 96 6.05 26.83 14.25
C MET A 96 6.46 25.43 14.71
N ASP A 97 5.97 25.03 15.88
CA ASP A 97 6.20 23.69 16.45
C ASP A 97 5.11 22.74 15.96
N ILE A 98 5.27 22.25 14.73
CA ILE A 98 4.34 21.30 14.08
C ILE A 98 4.97 19.91 14.18
N PRO A 99 4.27 18.92 14.78
CA PRO A 99 4.76 17.54 14.85
C PRO A 99 5.01 16.96 13.45
N GLU A 100 6.04 16.12 13.31
CA GLU A 100 6.45 15.55 12.01
C GLU A 100 5.40 14.59 11.43
N GLU A 101 4.58 14.00 12.30
CA GLU A 101 3.50 13.07 11.96
C GLU A 101 2.24 13.75 11.38
N VAL A 102 2.16 15.08 11.40
CA VAL A 102 1.00 15.81 10.87
C VAL A 102 1.06 15.80 9.34
N GLY A 103 0.18 15.00 8.73
CA GLY A 103 0.06 14.84 7.27
C GLY A 103 -0.79 15.91 6.58
N GLY A 104 -1.60 16.65 7.34
CA GLY A 104 -2.48 17.70 6.83
C GLY A 104 -2.59 18.84 7.83
N LEU A 105 -2.64 20.07 7.31
CA LEU A 105 -2.91 21.27 8.08
C LEU A 105 -3.81 22.16 7.27
N GLY A 106 -4.78 22.79 7.90
CA GLY A 106 -5.38 23.98 7.34
C GLY A 106 -6.83 24.17 7.68
N GLY A 107 -7.36 25.21 7.04
CA GLY A 107 -8.75 25.59 7.21
C GLY A 107 -9.03 26.34 8.49
N ASP A 108 -8.12 27.05 9.14
CA ASP A 108 -8.59 27.94 10.22
C ASP A 108 -9.46 29.09 9.65
N PRO A 109 -10.46 29.60 10.39
CA PRO A 109 -11.23 30.74 9.94
C PRO A 109 -10.34 31.94 9.67
N GLY A 110 -10.30 32.40 8.42
CA GLY A 110 -9.43 33.49 7.98
C GLY A 110 -8.02 33.08 7.56
N GLU A 111 -7.65 31.80 7.67
CA GLU A 111 -6.49 31.23 7.00
C GLU A 111 -6.93 30.56 5.69
N PRO A 112 -6.79 31.22 4.53
CA PRO A 112 -7.19 30.67 3.25
C PRO A 112 -6.12 29.71 2.71
N THR A 113 -5.59 28.83 3.56
CA THR A 113 -4.49 27.93 3.24
C THR A 113 -4.78 26.55 3.76
N ILE A 114 -4.54 25.55 2.92
CA ILE A 114 -4.34 24.18 3.36
C ILE A 114 -2.97 23.71 2.92
N ALA A 115 -2.39 22.79 3.67
CA ALA A 115 -1.12 22.17 3.40
C ALA A 115 -1.26 20.65 3.55
N VAL A 116 -0.78 19.94 2.54
CA VAL A 116 -0.99 18.50 2.42
C VAL A 116 0.36 17.83 2.17
N GLN A 117 0.70 16.89 3.03
CA GLN A 117 1.73 15.91 2.77
C GLN A 117 1.14 14.86 1.82
N ILE A 118 1.72 14.73 0.63
CA ILE A 118 1.20 13.78 -0.37
C ILE A 118 1.40 12.34 0.10
N GLY A 119 0.56 11.41 -0.36
CA GLY A 119 0.72 9.98 -0.04
C GLY A 119 -0.57 9.19 -0.25
N HIS A 120 -1.71 9.79 0.10
CA HIS A 120 -3.03 9.24 -0.23
C HIS A 120 -4.03 10.37 -0.52
N PRO A 121 -4.97 10.21 -1.49
CA PRO A 121 -5.96 11.25 -1.80
C PRO A 121 -6.89 11.61 -0.62
N HIS A 122 -6.98 10.74 0.38
CA HIS A 122 -7.75 10.97 1.60
C HIS A 122 -7.36 12.29 2.28
N THR A 123 -6.08 12.48 2.61
CA THR A 123 -5.59 13.69 3.29
C THR A 123 -5.90 14.94 2.49
N LEU A 124 -5.75 14.90 1.16
CA LEU A 124 -6.11 16.01 0.30
C LEU A 124 -7.62 16.36 0.37
N ILE A 125 -8.50 15.35 0.34
CA ILE A 125 -9.95 15.56 0.40
C ILE A 125 -10.37 16.06 1.78
N HIS A 126 -9.78 15.49 2.82
CA HIS A 126 -9.95 15.89 4.21
C HIS A 126 -9.59 17.38 4.39
N GLU A 127 -8.38 17.78 4.02
CA GLU A 127 -7.95 19.18 4.14
C GLU A 127 -8.75 20.13 3.25
N LEU A 128 -9.14 19.71 2.05
CA LEU A 128 -10.04 20.50 1.21
C LEU A 128 -11.43 20.69 1.85
N ALA A 129 -11.93 19.72 2.61
CA ALA A 129 -13.18 19.82 3.32
C ALA A 129 -13.10 20.87 4.45
N HIS A 130 -12.03 20.86 5.24
CA HIS A 130 -11.72 21.90 6.23
C HIS A 130 -11.61 23.28 5.58
N GLY A 131 -10.79 23.38 4.53
CA GLY A 131 -10.60 24.62 3.78
C GLY A 131 -11.91 25.19 3.25
N ILE A 132 -12.79 24.38 2.66
CA ILE A 132 -14.09 24.83 2.16
C ILE A 132 -15.00 25.27 3.31
N TYR A 133 -15.09 24.48 4.38
CA TYR A 133 -15.96 24.80 5.50
C TYR A 133 -15.56 26.13 6.14
N HIS A 134 -14.31 26.30 6.52
CA HIS A 134 -13.90 27.48 7.27
C HIS A 134 -13.73 28.73 6.40
N THR A 135 -13.24 28.59 5.16
CA THR A 135 -12.95 29.76 4.31
C THR A 135 -14.14 30.20 3.45
N VAL A 136 -15.17 29.37 3.29
CA VAL A 136 -16.36 29.71 2.51
C VAL A 136 -17.60 29.76 3.38
N ILE A 137 -17.87 28.69 4.14
CA ILE A 137 -19.13 28.56 4.87
C ILE A 137 -19.08 29.38 6.16
N GLN A 138 -18.22 28.99 7.10
CA GLN A 138 -18.12 29.64 8.41
C GLN A 138 -17.68 31.10 8.26
N PHE A 139 -16.70 31.39 7.39
CA PHE A 139 -16.30 32.78 7.13
C PHE A 139 -17.45 33.67 6.65
N ALA A 140 -18.36 33.15 5.81
CA ALA A 140 -19.54 33.89 5.38
C ALA A 140 -20.56 34.07 6.53
N GLU A 141 -20.78 33.03 7.35
CA GLU A 141 -21.65 33.10 8.53
C GLU A 141 -21.16 34.12 9.56
N LEU A 142 -19.84 34.30 9.68
CA LEU A 142 -19.19 35.30 10.53
C LEU A 142 -19.09 36.69 9.88
N GLY A 143 -19.72 36.90 8.72
CA GLY A 143 -19.73 38.19 8.02
C GLY A 143 -18.37 38.58 7.43
N GLY A 144 -17.53 37.60 7.09
CA GLY A 144 -16.17 37.80 6.59
C GLY A 144 -15.16 38.16 7.68
N SER A 145 -15.44 37.78 8.93
CA SER A 145 -14.54 38.00 10.07
C SER A 145 -13.87 36.71 10.50
N SER A 146 -12.61 36.83 10.90
CA SER A 146 -11.80 35.79 11.54
C SER A 146 -11.44 36.17 12.98
N ASP A 147 -12.22 37.07 13.59
CA ASP A 147 -12.05 37.48 14.98
C ASP A 147 -12.25 36.26 15.90
N PRO A 148 -11.27 35.90 16.75
CA PRO A 148 -11.37 34.75 17.64
C PRO A 148 -12.64 34.77 18.51
N GLU A 149 -13.07 35.96 18.97
CA GLU A 149 -14.29 36.07 19.79
C GLU A 149 -15.55 35.67 19.00
N LEU A 150 -15.57 35.92 17.69
CA LEU A 150 -16.68 35.54 16.81
C LEU A 150 -16.59 34.07 16.38
N VAL A 151 -15.38 33.55 16.17
CA VAL A 151 -15.14 32.14 15.83
C VAL A 151 -15.51 31.22 16.99
N GLU A 152 -15.16 31.60 18.22
CA GLU A 152 -15.46 30.83 19.44
C GLU A 152 -16.91 31.01 19.93
N ALA A 153 -17.64 31.99 19.39
CA ALA A 153 -19.02 32.22 19.77
C ALA A 153 -19.94 31.07 19.30
N PRO A 154 -21.03 30.78 20.03
CA PRO A 154 -22.03 29.83 19.55
C PRO A 154 -22.56 30.23 18.16
N PRO A 155 -22.64 29.28 17.21
CA PRO A 155 -23.09 29.58 15.86
C PRO A 155 -24.55 30.06 15.85
N ALA A 156 -24.87 30.91 14.88
CA ALA A 156 -26.21 31.45 14.74
C ALA A 156 -27.24 30.32 14.53
N GLU A 157 -28.39 30.41 15.23
CA GLU A 157 -29.44 29.40 15.11
C GLU A 157 -29.88 29.23 13.64
N GLY A 158 -29.90 27.98 13.17
CA GLY A 158 -30.26 27.64 11.80
C GLY A 158 -29.14 27.81 10.76
N SER A 159 -27.94 28.27 11.17
CA SER A 159 -26.77 28.29 10.29
C SER A 159 -26.31 26.88 9.92
N PHE A 160 -25.47 26.74 8.90
CA PHE A 160 -24.82 25.48 8.57
C PHE A 160 -23.98 24.99 9.75
N THR A 161 -23.14 25.83 10.34
CA THR A 161 -22.31 25.45 11.50
C THR A 161 -23.17 25.00 12.69
N ALA A 162 -24.30 25.67 12.98
CA ALA A 162 -25.20 25.23 14.04
C ALA A 162 -25.81 23.85 13.77
N ARG A 163 -26.19 23.56 12.52
CA ARG A 163 -26.71 22.23 12.12
C ARG A 163 -25.62 21.17 12.15
N LEU A 164 -24.40 21.50 11.74
CA LEU A 164 -23.24 20.60 11.82
C LEU A 164 -22.95 20.20 13.26
N HIS A 165 -22.88 21.18 14.17
CA HIS A 165 -22.68 20.90 15.60
C HIS A 165 -23.81 20.03 16.18
N THR A 166 -25.06 20.32 15.81
CA THR A 166 -26.21 19.52 16.25
C THR A 166 -26.11 18.07 15.75
N ALA A 167 -25.72 17.86 14.49
CA ALA A 167 -25.54 16.53 13.92
C ALA A 167 -24.39 15.77 14.59
N TYR A 168 -23.25 16.45 14.80
CA TYR A 168 -22.10 15.92 15.51
C TYR A 168 -22.44 15.48 16.94
N GLU A 169 -23.09 16.35 17.73
CA GLU A 169 -23.48 16.03 19.11
C GLU A 169 -24.42 14.81 19.17
N ALA A 170 -25.37 14.71 18.23
CA ALA A 170 -26.27 13.57 18.14
C ALA A 170 -25.53 12.28 17.74
N ALA A 171 -24.57 12.35 16.80
CA ALA A 171 -23.76 11.21 16.38
C ALA A 171 -22.81 10.74 17.50
N LEU A 172 -22.25 11.67 18.26
CA LEU A 172 -21.41 11.39 19.42
C LEU A 172 -22.21 10.73 20.55
N GLU A 173 -23.40 11.25 20.88
CA GLU A 173 -24.29 10.65 21.89
C GLU A 173 -24.73 9.23 21.48
N ALA A 174 -25.01 9.01 20.20
CA ALA A 174 -25.38 7.70 19.66
C ALA A 174 -24.20 6.73 19.51
N GLY A 175 -22.96 7.21 19.62
CA GLY A 175 -21.76 6.42 19.32
C GLY A 175 -21.68 6.00 17.85
N THR A 176 -22.29 6.75 16.93
CA THR A 176 -22.37 6.41 15.49
C THR A 176 -20.99 6.19 14.87
N TRP A 177 -19.98 6.92 15.36
CA TRP A 177 -18.62 6.86 14.83
C TRP A 177 -17.59 6.45 15.89
N ALA A 178 -18.01 5.68 16.89
CA ALA A 178 -17.13 5.29 17.98
C ALA A 178 -15.83 4.65 17.47
N GLY A 179 -14.69 5.20 17.87
CA GLY A 179 -13.35 4.67 17.56
C GLY A 179 -12.69 5.16 16.27
N VAL A 180 -13.36 5.98 15.46
CA VAL A 180 -12.76 6.66 14.28
C VAL A 180 -12.69 8.17 14.49
N TYR A 181 -11.89 8.84 13.66
CA TYR A 181 -11.55 10.26 13.83
C TYR A 181 -12.75 11.23 13.78
N HIS A 182 -13.89 10.81 13.21
CA HIS A 182 -15.16 11.55 13.28
C HIS A 182 -15.61 11.94 14.70
N GLU A 183 -15.14 11.27 15.76
CA GLU A 183 -15.52 11.60 17.15
C GLU A 183 -14.65 12.67 17.81
N ALA A 184 -13.62 13.19 17.12
CA ALA A 184 -12.67 14.15 17.68
C ALA A 184 -13.30 15.54 17.89
N HIS A 185 -13.74 16.18 16.80
CA HIS A 185 -14.37 17.51 16.78
C HIS A 185 -15.42 17.60 15.66
N ALA A 186 -16.33 18.58 15.73
CA ALA A 186 -17.37 18.78 14.71
C ALA A 186 -16.78 19.04 13.31
N ASP A 187 -15.61 19.65 13.24
CA ASP A 187 -14.89 19.92 11.99
C ASP A 187 -14.30 18.63 11.40
N GLU A 188 -13.77 17.73 12.25
CA GLU A 188 -13.28 16.41 11.83
C GLU A 188 -14.43 15.48 11.42
N TYR A 189 -15.54 15.54 12.15
CA TYR A 189 -16.79 14.88 11.76
C TYR A 189 -17.25 15.30 10.37
N TRP A 190 -17.12 16.60 10.05
CA TRP A 190 -17.39 17.11 8.71
C TRP A 190 -16.39 16.59 7.67
N ALA A 191 -15.09 16.78 7.90
CA ALA A 191 -14.05 16.43 6.94
C ALA A 191 -14.06 14.93 6.61
N GLU A 192 -14.19 14.08 7.63
CA GLU A 192 -14.29 12.64 7.46
C GLU A 192 -15.63 12.18 6.85
N GLY A 193 -16.71 12.95 7.03
CA GLY A 193 -17.93 12.76 6.26
C GLY A 193 -17.72 13.00 4.77
N VAL A 194 -16.99 14.06 4.44
CA VAL A 194 -16.67 14.42 3.05
C VAL A 194 -15.76 13.38 2.39
N THR A 195 -14.80 12.80 3.12
CA THR A 195 -13.95 11.71 2.60
C THR A 195 -14.78 10.49 2.20
N LEU A 196 -15.76 10.08 3.02
CA LEU A 196 -16.74 9.04 2.68
C LEU A 196 -17.61 9.42 1.47
N TRP A 197 -18.10 10.66 1.41
CA TRP A 197 -18.91 11.13 0.29
C TRP A 197 -18.17 11.08 -1.05
N PHE A 198 -16.87 11.36 -1.07
CA PHE A 198 -16.02 11.22 -2.25
C PHE A 198 -15.33 9.86 -2.36
N ARG A 199 -15.78 8.86 -1.59
CA ARG A 199 -15.34 7.45 -1.66
C ARG A 199 -13.84 7.26 -1.44
N CYS A 200 -13.29 8.02 -0.51
CA CYS A 200 -11.89 7.94 -0.13
C CYS A 200 -11.72 8.03 1.39
N PRO A 201 -12.37 7.13 2.17
CA PRO A 201 -12.13 7.04 3.61
C PRO A 201 -10.66 6.74 3.91
N GLU A 202 -10.27 6.90 5.17
CA GLU A 202 -8.94 6.54 5.61
C GLU A 202 -8.69 5.03 5.44
N ARG A 203 -7.43 4.63 5.23
CA ARG A 203 -7.09 3.23 4.90
C ARG A 203 -7.46 2.25 6.02
N ASN A 204 -7.31 2.68 7.27
CA ASN A 204 -7.62 1.98 8.51
C ASN A 204 -9.08 2.20 8.98
N PHE A 205 -9.91 2.95 8.24
CA PHE A 205 -11.25 3.35 8.68
C PHE A 205 -12.10 2.17 9.19
N ALA A 206 -12.17 1.07 8.43
CA ALA A 206 -12.93 -0.12 8.80
C ALA A 206 -12.33 -0.87 10.01
N GLN A 207 -11.01 -0.77 10.22
CA GLN A 207 -10.32 -1.38 11.35
C GLN A 207 -10.57 -0.61 12.65
N GLU A 208 -10.66 0.72 12.56
CA GLU A 208 -10.80 1.61 13.72
C GLU A 208 -12.25 1.80 14.15
N LEU A 209 -13.22 1.60 13.25
CA LEU A 209 -14.63 1.70 13.56
C LEU A 209 -15.05 0.63 14.58
N ARG A 210 -15.29 1.06 15.82
CA ARG A 210 -15.73 0.21 16.95
C ARG A 210 -17.25 0.17 17.08
N ALA A 211 -17.93 1.15 16.53
CA ALA A 211 -19.38 1.19 16.51
C ALA A 211 -19.94 0.03 15.68
N GLU A 212 -21.01 -0.61 16.16
CA GLU A 212 -21.58 -1.78 15.52
C GLU A 212 -22.08 -1.45 14.09
N LEU A 213 -21.85 -2.39 13.17
CA LEU A 213 -22.31 -2.30 11.79
C LEU A 213 -23.61 -3.07 11.65
N GLU A 214 -24.63 -2.41 11.08
CA GLU A 214 -25.86 -3.10 10.69
C GLU A 214 -25.56 -4.12 9.56
N PRO A 215 -26.39 -5.18 9.41
CA PRO A 215 -26.19 -6.17 8.36
C PRO A 215 -26.01 -5.54 6.97
N GLY A 216 -24.92 -5.90 6.29
CA GLY A 216 -24.58 -5.39 4.96
C GLY A 216 -23.89 -4.01 4.93
N GLN A 217 -23.69 -3.34 6.08
CA GLN A 217 -22.98 -2.05 6.09
C GLN A 217 -21.48 -2.19 5.82
N ALA A 218 -20.83 -3.29 6.21
CA ALA A 218 -19.42 -3.54 5.89
C ALA A 218 -19.19 -3.64 4.36
N GLU A 219 -20.00 -4.47 3.69
CA GLU A 219 -20.01 -4.60 2.23
C GLU A 219 -20.38 -3.27 1.53
N LEU A 220 -21.28 -2.49 2.14
CA LEU A 220 -21.69 -1.19 1.60
C LEU A 220 -20.57 -0.16 1.71
N LEU A 221 -19.81 -0.16 2.80
CA LEU A 221 -18.65 0.71 3.00
C LEU A 221 -17.58 0.44 1.93
N GLU A 222 -17.26 -0.83 1.67
CA GLU A 222 -16.26 -1.19 0.65
C GLU A 222 -16.72 -0.84 -0.77
N ARG A 223 -17.99 -1.13 -1.09
CA ARG A 223 -18.53 -0.94 -2.44
C ARG A 223 -18.87 0.50 -2.77
N ASP A 224 -19.46 1.23 -1.82
CA ASP A 224 -19.93 2.60 -2.02
C ASP A 224 -19.92 3.37 -0.69
N PRO A 225 -18.75 3.90 -0.28
CA PRO A 225 -18.61 4.64 0.98
C PRO A 225 -19.60 5.80 1.15
N ARG A 226 -20.04 6.41 0.04
CA ARG A 226 -21.08 7.45 0.04
C ARG A 226 -22.43 6.88 0.46
N ALA A 227 -22.84 5.76 -0.13
CA ALA A 227 -24.08 5.09 0.25
C ALA A 227 -24.03 4.57 1.69
N PHE A 228 -22.85 4.13 2.15
CA PHE A 228 -22.62 3.79 3.55
C PHE A 228 -22.86 5.00 4.46
N LEU A 229 -22.26 6.16 4.15
CA LEU A 229 -22.51 7.40 4.90
C LEU A 229 -23.99 7.76 4.93
N GLN A 230 -24.69 7.71 3.78
CA GLN A 230 -26.13 7.99 3.70
C GLN A 230 -26.97 7.06 4.58
N ALA A 231 -26.60 5.78 4.65
CA ALA A 231 -27.31 4.79 5.45
C ALA A 231 -27.00 4.90 6.95
N ARG A 232 -25.75 5.24 7.30
CA ARG A 232 -25.26 5.26 8.68
C ARG A 232 -25.51 6.58 9.38
N ASP A 233 -25.28 7.69 8.69
CA ASP A 233 -25.41 9.05 9.22
C ASP A 233 -26.05 9.96 8.18
N SER A 234 -27.37 9.80 8.03
CA SER A 234 -28.15 10.60 7.07
C SER A 234 -28.13 12.10 7.37
N ALA A 235 -27.86 12.51 8.60
CA ALA A 235 -27.76 13.92 8.98
C ALA A 235 -26.48 14.54 8.40
N LEU A 236 -25.33 13.90 8.62
CA LEU A 236 -24.07 14.29 7.99
C LEU A 236 -24.16 14.23 6.47
N ALA A 237 -24.69 13.13 5.93
CA ALA A 237 -24.84 12.97 4.49
C ALA A 237 -25.67 14.12 3.86
N SER A 238 -26.71 14.58 4.55
CA SER A 238 -27.55 15.70 4.08
C SER A 238 -26.81 17.04 4.10
N LEU A 239 -25.96 17.28 5.10
CA LEU A 239 -25.10 18.47 5.14
C LEU A 239 -24.06 18.46 4.02
N VAL A 240 -23.48 17.29 3.74
CA VAL A 240 -22.50 17.13 2.66
C VAL A 240 -23.16 17.33 1.29
N ASP A 241 -24.37 16.78 1.07
CA ASP A 241 -25.14 16.93 -0.17
C ASP A 241 -25.60 18.37 -0.45
N GLU A 242 -25.75 19.21 0.59
CA GLU A 242 -26.06 20.63 0.45
C GLU A 242 -24.94 21.42 -0.23
N ILE A 243 -23.68 21.00 -0.03
CA ILE A 243 -22.48 21.70 -0.49
C ILE A 243 -21.90 21.06 -1.76
N PHE A 244 -21.87 19.73 -1.80
CA PHE A 244 -21.13 18.96 -2.79
C PHE A 244 -22.05 18.19 -3.73
N THR A 245 -21.69 18.17 -5.01
CA THR A 245 -22.39 17.29 -5.96
C THR A 245 -22.07 15.82 -5.69
N ALA A 246 -23.07 14.95 -5.86
CA ALA A 246 -22.92 13.49 -5.81
C ALA A 246 -22.40 12.91 -7.15
N GLU A 247 -21.56 13.63 -7.89
CA GLU A 247 -21.00 13.13 -9.15
C GLU A 247 -20.30 11.78 -8.92
N ASP A 248 -20.42 10.90 -9.91
CA ASP A 248 -19.82 9.57 -9.84
C ASP A 248 -18.37 9.60 -10.33
N TRP A 249 -17.46 9.88 -9.40
CA TRP A 249 -16.02 9.83 -9.61
C TRP A 249 -15.35 9.22 -8.38
N TRP A 250 -14.13 8.72 -8.57
CA TRP A 250 -13.38 7.97 -7.58
C TRP A 250 -11.95 8.52 -7.54
N PRO A 251 -11.54 9.25 -6.48
CA PRO A 251 -10.23 9.89 -6.39
C PRO A 251 -9.08 8.91 -6.60
N THR A 252 -9.18 7.72 -5.99
CA THR A 252 -8.21 6.62 -6.10
C THR A 252 -8.15 5.98 -7.49
N ARG A 253 -9.12 6.28 -8.36
CA ARG A 253 -9.19 5.79 -9.75
C ARG A 253 -9.10 6.91 -10.77
N MET A 254 -8.88 8.16 -10.35
CA MET A 254 -8.68 9.28 -11.26
C MET A 254 -7.28 9.16 -11.89
N GLY A 255 -7.23 8.70 -13.13
CA GLY A 255 -6.04 8.79 -13.95
C GLY A 255 -5.78 10.23 -14.38
N VAL A 256 -4.60 10.76 -14.06
CA VAL A 256 -4.16 12.09 -14.48
C VAL A 256 -3.28 11.97 -15.71
N GLN A 257 -3.72 12.48 -16.87
CA GLN A 257 -2.93 12.49 -18.10
C GLN A 257 -2.42 13.90 -18.39
N GLY A 258 -1.09 14.09 -18.38
CA GLY A 258 -0.38 15.37 -18.58
C GLY A 258 -0.65 16.09 -19.91
N ARG A 259 -0.26 17.38 -19.97
CA ARG A 259 -0.73 18.37 -20.97
C ARG A 259 -0.14 18.23 -22.38
N ASP A 260 0.90 17.42 -22.54
CA ASP A 260 1.51 17.14 -23.83
C ASP A 260 1.53 15.62 -24.05
N ALA A 261 0.48 15.13 -24.73
CA ALA A 261 0.37 13.83 -25.39
C ALA A 261 1.20 12.68 -24.81
N VAL A 262 0.68 11.94 -23.83
CA VAL A 262 1.16 10.59 -23.51
C VAL A 262 -0.04 9.69 -23.18
N ALA A 263 -0.16 8.59 -23.91
CA ALA A 263 -1.20 7.58 -23.75
C ALA A 263 -0.91 6.66 -22.56
N PHE A 264 -1.98 6.19 -21.89
CA PHE A 264 -1.93 5.05 -20.97
C PHE A 264 -3.19 4.18 -21.17
N PRO A 265 -3.10 2.85 -20.99
CA PRO A 265 -4.12 1.89 -21.43
C PRO A 265 -5.36 1.86 -20.54
N VAL A 266 -6.48 1.45 -21.14
CA VAL A 266 -7.81 1.25 -20.52
C VAL A 266 -7.89 -0.17 -19.96
N ALA A 267 -8.41 -0.31 -18.74
CA ALA A 267 -8.48 -1.55 -17.96
C ALA A 267 -9.48 -2.63 -18.45
N ASP A 268 -9.75 -2.72 -19.76
CA ASP A 268 -10.49 -3.85 -20.36
C ASP A 268 -9.63 -4.66 -21.33
N GLU A 269 -8.33 -4.38 -21.40
CA GLU A 269 -7.32 -5.22 -22.05
C GLU A 269 -6.23 -5.57 -21.02
N LEU A 270 -6.58 -6.40 -20.02
CA LEU A 270 -5.61 -7.06 -19.12
C LEU A 270 -5.23 -8.47 -19.60
N HIS A 271 -5.56 -8.78 -20.85
CA HIS A 271 -4.94 -9.88 -21.60
C HIS A 271 -4.56 -9.37 -22.99
N GLU A 272 -3.36 -8.80 -23.11
CA GLU A 272 -2.37 -9.24 -24.09
C GLU A 272 -1.00 -8.57 -23.82
N GLU A 273 0.04 -9.31 -24.20
CA GLU A 273 1.44 -9.26 -23.77
C GLU A 273 2.15 -7.88 -23.75
N PRO A 274 3.20 -7.73 -22.92
CA PRO A 274 4.00 -6.53 -22.87
C PRO A 274 4.76 -6.34 -24.19
N THR A 275 4.34 -5.37 -25.00
CA THR A 275 5.24 -4.76 -26.00
C THR A 275 5.70 -3.40 -25.48
N GLY A 276 6.78 -3.44 -24.72
CA GLY A 276 7.54 -2.26 -24.36
C GLY A 276 8.19 -1.64 -25.59
N GLU A 277 7.94 -0.35 -25.82
CA GLU A 277 8.93 0.56 -26.39
C GLU A 277 9.34 1.61 -25.34
N GLY A 278 9.54 1.16 -24.11
CA GLY A 278 10.77 1.47 -23.36
C GLY A 278 11.52 0.15 -23.28
N GLU A 279 12.80 0.12 -23.64
CA GLU A 279 13.58 -1.12 -23.57
C GLU A 279 13.38 -1.77 -22.18
N PRO A 280 13.04 -3.08 -22.13
CA PRO A 280 12.99 -3.81 -20.87
C PRO A 280 14.33 -3.66 -20.14
N PRO A 281 14.44 -3.95 -18.82
CA PRO A 281 15.75 -4.18 -18.24
C PRO A 281 16.51 -5.13 -19.17
N ALA A 282 17.66 -4.64 -19.66
CA ALA A 282 18.39 -5.25 -20.77
C ALA A 282 18.85 -6.66 -20.37
N ARG A 283 18.03 -7.67 -20.73
CA ARG A 283 18.16 -9.09 -20.33
C ARG A 283 18.08 -9.34 -18.82
N ILE A 284 17.34 -10.37 -18.43
CA ILE A 284 17.57 -11.07 -17.15
C ILE A 284 19.06 -11.48 -17.16
N PRO A 285 19.87 -11.00 -16.20
CA PRO A 285 21.28 -11.37 -16.14
C PRO A 285 21.40 -12.90 -16.04
N PRO A 286 22.31 -13.54 -16.78
CA PRO A 286 22.56 -14.96 -16.59
C PRO A 286 23.09 -15.23 -15.18
N ALA A 287 23.05 -16.50 -14.75
CA ALA A 287 23.66 -16.90 -13.49
C ALA A 287 25.11 -16.39 -13.40
N PRO A 288 25.52 -15.80 -12.26
CA PRO A 288 26.90 -15.37 -12.10
C PRO A 288 27.82 -16.59 -12.08
N ALA A 289 29.07 -16.43 -12.56
CA ALA A 289 30.06 -17.51 -12.52
C ALA A 289 30.42 -17.93 -11.08
N GLU A 290 30.21 -17.03 -10.12
CA GLU A 290 30.33 -17.28 -8.69
C GLU A 290 29.48 -16.24 -7.93
N PHE A 291 28.87 -16.64 -6.82
CA PHE A 291 28.28 -15.69 -5.86
C PHE A 291 29.40 -15.07 -5.04
N VAL A 292 29.54 -13.75 -5.11
CA VAL A 292 30.57 -12.99 -4.40
C VAL A 292 29.93 -11.92 -3.55
N LEU A 293 30.21 -11.96 -2.25
CA LEU A 293 29.80 -10.92 -1.32
C LEU A 293 30.69 -9.68 -1.50
N THR A 294 30.12 -8.63 -2.07
CA THR A 294 30.85 -7.41 -2.49
C THR A 294 30.46 -6.22 -1.62
N ASP A 295 31.37 -5.27 -1.41
CA ASP A 295 31.04 -4.03 -0.69
C ASP A 295 29.98 -3.21 -1.45
N ILE A 296 29.02 -2.64 -0.73
CA ILE A 296 27.99 -1.79 -1.34
C ILE A 296 28.65 -0.57 -2.02
N PRO A 297 28.31 -0.28 -3.29
CA PRO A 297 28.89 0.85 -4.00
C PRO A 297 28.51 2.18 -3.35
N SER A 298 29.42 3.16 -3.45
CA SER A 298 29.23 4.50 -2.90
C SER A 298 28.23 5.38 -3.66
N SER A 299 27.70 4.89 -4.80
CA SER A 299 26.75 5.61 -5.65
C SER A 299 25.83 4.62 -6.39
N GLY A 300 24.76 5.15 -7.02
CA GLY A 300 23.74 4.35 -7.69
C GLY A 300 22.67 3.81 -6.74
N PRO A 301 21.66 3.09 -7.27
CA PRO A 301 20.52 2.60 -6.48
C PRO A 301 20.94 1.83 -5.23
N LEU A 302 21.90 0.91 -5.35
CA LEU A 302 22.41 0.07 -4.25
C LEU A 302 23.03 0.86 -3.09
N SER A 303 23.48 2.11 -3.33
CA SER A 303 23.97 2.96 -2.25
C SER A 303 22.85 3.37 -1.27
N SER A 304 21.58 3.09 -1.58
CA SER A 304 20.45 3.24 -0.65
C SER A 304 20.62 2.41 0.62
N PHE A 305 21.22 1.23 0.50
CA PHE A 305 21.40 0.27 1.57
C PHE A 305 22.59 0.59 2.48
N ALA A 306 23.55 1.39 1.99
CA ALA A 306 24.81 1.70 2.67
C ALA A 306 24.71 2.24 4.12
N PRO A 307 23.65 2.97 4.55
CA PRO A 307 23.57 3.43 5.94
C PRO A 307 23.46 2.30 6.97
N LYS A 308 23.02 1.11 6.56
CA LYS A 308 22.83 -0.04 7.47
C LYS A 308 23.53 -1.31 7.01
N PHE A 309 23.56 -1.56 5.71
CA PHE A 309 24.17 -2.72 5.10
C PHE A 309 25.55 -2.35 4.58
N THR A 310 26.48 -3.32 4.60
CA THR A 310 27.85 -3.08 4.15
C THR A 310 28.18 -3.81 2.86
N ARG A 311 27.50 -4.93 2.61
CA ARG A 311 27.82 -5.82 1.49
C ARG A 311 26.55 -6.29 0.77
N TYR A 312 26.70 -6.68 -0.48
CA TYR A 312 25.61 -7.17 -1.33
C TYR A 312 26.05 -8.35 -2.23
N ILE A 313 25.06 -9.09 -2.73
CA ILE A 313 25.17 -10.16 -3.75
C ILE A 313 24.04 -9.94 -4.76
N GLN A 314 24.31 -10.13 -6.06
CA GLN A 314 23.27 -10.15 -7.10
C GLN A 314 23.01 -11.58 -7.54
N VAL A 315 21.73 -11.95 -7.66
CA VAL A 315 21.26 -13.25 -8.15
C VAL A 315 20.19 -13.00 -9.20
N PHE A 316 20.48 -13.30 -10.48
CA PHE A 316 19.57 -13.02 -11.60
C PHE A 316 18.99 -11.58 -11.68
N GLY A 317 19.66 -10.61 -11.05
CA GLY A 317 19.18 -9.22 -10.95
C GLY A 317 18.54 -8.86 -9.61
N VAL A 318 18.09 -9.84 -8.82
CA VAL A 318 17.58 -9.66 -7.44
C VAL A 318 18.75 -9.39 -6.49
N THR A 319 18.56 -8.44 -5.58
CA THR A 319 19.61 -7.97 -4.67
C THR A 319 19.50 -8.60 -3.29
N ILE A 320 20.57 -9.24 -2.81
CA ILE A 320 20.72 -9.57 -1.39
C ILE A 320 21.67 -8.57 -0.75
N VAL A 321 21.27 -7.89 0.32
CA VAL A 321 22.16 -7.02 1.12
C VAL A 321 22.33 -7.56 2.53
N ALA A 322 23.52 -7.41 3.10
CA ALA A 322 23.85 -7.95 4.41
C ALA A 322 24.56 -6.93 5.31
N THR A 323 24.24 -6.95 6.60
CA THR A 323 25.00 -6.19 7.60
C THR A 323 26.39 -6.81 7.82
N ALA A 324 27.29 -6.07 8.46
CA ALA A 324 28.66 -6.52 8.70
C ALA A 324 28.75 -7.81 9.54
N ASP A 325 27.76 -8.06 10.39
CA ASP A 325 27.76 -9.16 11.35
C ASP A 325 27.17 -10.46 10.78
N VAL A 326 26.56 -10.42 9.57
CA VAL A 326 26.11 -11.63 8.88
C VAL A 326 27.33 -12.43 8.42
N PRO A 327 27.47 -13.72 8.82
CA PRO A 327 28.54 -14.56 8.32
C PRO A 327 28.45 -14.74 6.80
N GLU A 328 29.57 -14.62 6.10
CA GLU A 328 29.64 -14.75 4.63
C GLU A 328 29.05 -16.08 4.14
N THR A 329 29.29 -17.18 4.86
CA THR A 329 28.74 -18.50 4.51
C THR A 329 27.21 -18.54 4.52
N LYS A 330 26.55 -17.70 5.32
CA LYS A 330 25.07 -17.60 5.38
C LYS A 330 24.54 -16.70 4.27
N ALA A 331 25.21 -15.60 3.97
CA ALA A 331 24.87 -14.76 2.82
C ALA A 331 25.00 -15.51 1.49
N LEU A 332 26.07 -16.30 1.32
CA LEU A 332 26.25 -17.17 0.16
C LEU A 332 25.25 -18.32 0.10
N HIS A 333 24.80 -18.82 1.25
CA HIS A 333 23.72 -19.82 1.29
C HIS A 333 22.40 -19.23 0.82
N ALA A 334 22.00 -18.06 1.33
CA ALA A 334 20.82 -17.34 0.86
C ALA A 334 20.86 -17.07 -0.65
N ALA A 335 22.04 -16.71 -1.18
CA ALA A 335 22.21 -16.51 -2.63
C ALA A 335 21.96 -17.78 -3.46
N ARG A 336 22.37 -18.96 -2.95
CA ARG A 336 22.11 -20.24 -3.62
C ARG A 336 20.65 -20.63 -3.55
N ILE A 337 20.03 -20.51 -2.38
CA ILE A 337 18.59 -20.77 -2.20
C ILE A 337 17.74 -19.86 -3.11
N LEU A 338 18.07 -18.57 -3.19
CA LEU A 338 17.42 -17.65 -4.14
C LEU A 338 17.60 -18.08 -5.59
N ALA A 339 18.80 -18.52 -5.96
CA ALA A 339 19.06 -19.00 -7.32
C ALA A 339 18.24 -20.27 -7.61
N GLU A 340 18.23 -21.25 -6.71
CA GLU A 340 17.48 -22.51 -6.83
C GLU A 340 15.96 -22.30 -6.82
N TRP A 341 15.45 -21.22 -6.23
CA TRP A 341 14.03 -20.85 -6.34
C TRP A 341 13.67 -20.22 -7.68
N MET A 342 14.61 -19.49 -8.30
CA MET A 342 14.38 -18.82 -9.60
C MET A 342 14.74 -19.70 -10.81
N ASP A 343 15.69 -20.62 -10.62
CA ASP A 343 16.25 -21.57 -11.58
C ASP A 343 16.34 -22.93 -10.86
N ASN A 344 15.22 -23.64 -10.84
CA ASN A 344 15.00 -24.84 -10.05
C ASN A 344 15.59 -26.10 -10.70
N ASP A 345 15.79 -26.09 -12.02
CA ASP A 345 16.53 -27.14 -12.72
C ASP A 345 18.06 -26.92 -12.74
N GLU A 346 18.48 -25.75 -12.26
CA GLU A 346 19.86 -25.30 -12.07
C GLU A 346 20.68 -25.28 -13.37
N ASP A 347 20.05 -24.92 -14.49
CA ASP A 347 20.69 -24.87 -15.80
C ASP A 347 21.42 -23.53 -16.09
N GLY A 348 21.28 -22.55 -15.20
CA GLY A 348 21.88 -21.21 -15.32
C GLY A 348 20.94 -20.14 -15.89
N GLU A 349 19.70 -20.49 -16.23
CA GLU A 349 18.63 -19.59 -16.64
C GLU A 349 17.43 -19.70 -15.71
N VAL A 350 16.72 -18.59 -15.50
CA VAL A 350 15.49 -18.63 -14.71
C VAL A 350 14.40 -19.45 -15.42
N ASP A 351 13.67 -20.26 -14.65
CA ASP A 351 12.64 -21.16 -15.18
C ASP A 351 11.47 -20.37 -15.77
N ASP A 352 10.99 -19.38 -15.01
CA ASP A 352 9.90 -18.50 -15.40
C ASP A 352 10.42 -17.06 -15.61
N ARG A 353 10.56 -16.70 -16.87
CA ARG A 353 11.06 -15.37 -17.27
C ARG A 353 10.06 -14.26 -16.96
N GLN A 354 8.76 -14.55 -16.91
CA GLN A 354 7.75 -13.55 -16.58
C GLN A 354 7.79 -13.24 -15.09
N VAL A 355 7.82 -14.27 -14.25
CA VAL A 355 7.99 -14.16 -12.80
C VAL A 355 9.28 -13.41 -12.46
N ALA A 356 10.39 -13.78 -13.08
CA ALA A 356 11.67 -13.07 -12.89
C ALA A 356 11.57 -11.61 -13.33
N ALA A 357 10.97 -11.32 -14.49
CA ALA A 357 10.80 -9.95 -14.96
C ALA A 357 9.98 -9.08 -14.00
N GLU A 358 8.92 -9.63 -13.39
CA GLU A 358 8.13 -8.92 -12.39
C GLU A 358 8.92 -8.62 -11.11
N LEU A 359 9.70 -9.58 -10.62
CA LEU A 359 10.61 -9.35 -9.48
C LEU A 359 11.63 -8.25 -9.77
N LEU A 360 12.22 -8.26 -10.97
CA LEU A 360 13.19 -7.24 -11.38
C LEU A 360 12.52 -5.86 -11.55
N ARG A 361 11.30 -5.82 -12.11
CA ARG A 361 10.52 -4.59 -12.29
C ARG A 361 10.14 -3.96 -10.95
N GLY A 362 9.78 -4.78 -9.96
CA GLY A 362 9.52 -4.33 -8.59
C GLY A 362 10.77 -4.09 -7.76
N GLY A 363 11.97 -4.29 -8.33
CA GLY A 363 13.25 -4.16 -7.62
C GLY A 363 13.32 -5.06 -6.39
N ALA A 364 13.09 -6.35 -6.58
CA ALA A 364 13.11 -7.34 -5.51
C ALA A 364 14.46 -7.37 -4.77
N PHE A 365 14.39 -7.42 -3.44
CA PHE A 365 15.56 -7.49 -2.58
C PHE A 365 15.33 -8.29 -1.29
N LEU A 366 16.40 -8.93 -0.83
CA LEU A 366 16.49 -9.62 0.46
C LEU A 366 17.43 -8.83 1.39
N VAL A 367 16.98 -8.49 2.59
CA VAL A 367 17.83 -7.88 3.62
C VAL A 367 18.23 -8.91 4.66
N MET A 368 19.53 -9.02 4.91
CA MET A 368 20.07 -9.94 5.91
C MET A 368 20.62 -9.19 7.13
N PHE A 369 20.08 -9.53 8.29
CA PHE A 369 20.60 -9.11 9.60
C PHE A 369 21.22 -10.30 10.32
N ALA A 370 22.12 -10.07 11.29
CA ALA A 370 22.64 -11.18 12.09
C ALA A 370 21.56 -11.78 13.01
N THR A 371 20.70 -10.93 13.56
CA THR A 371 19.60 -11.28 14.47
C THR A 371 18.35 -10.43 14.20
N GLU A 372 17.18 -10.91 14.58
CA GLU A 372 15.91 -10.16 14.50
C GLU A 372 16.00 -8.82 15.25
N ARG A 373 16.66 -8.84 16.41
CA ARG A 373 16.85 -7.64 17.25
C ARG A 373 17.64 -6.53 16.53
N ASP A 374 18.52 -6.89 15.59
CA ASP A 374 19.27 -5.93 14.80
C ASP A 374 18.43 -5.31 13.68
N ALA A 375 17.47 -6.08 13.14
CA ALA A 375 16.50 -5.62 12.15
C ALA A 375 15.54 -4.58 12.73
N ARG A 376 14.94 -4.87 13.90
CA ARG A 376 13.99 -3.97 14.62
C ARG A 376 14.55 -2.58 14.92
N ARG A 377 15.88 -2.41 14.93
CA ARG A 377 16.58 -1.15 15.24
C ARG A 377 17.05 -0.36 14.01
N GLY A 378 16.99 -0.93 12.80
CA GLY A 378 17.72 -0.36 11.67
C GLY A 378 17.04 -0.41 10.31
N LEU A 379 16.14 -1.36 10.05
CA LEU A 379 15.52 -1.50 8.73
C LEU A 379 14.60 -0.32 8.42
N ARG A 380 13.68 0.02 9.34
CA ARG A 380 12.73 1.14 9.18
C ARG A 380 13.38 2.47 8.82
N ALA A 381 14.58 2.74 9.35
CA ALA A 381 15.31 3.98 9.09
C ALA A 381 15.91 4.08 7.67
N VAL A 382 15.99 2.96 6.93
CA VAL A 382 16.56 2.92 5.57
C VAL A 382 15.56 2.45 4.50
N MET A 383 14.43 1.83 4.88
CA MET A 383 13.40 1.33 3.93
C MET A 383 12.95 2.39 2.94
N GLU A 384 12.68 3.59 3.44
CA GLU A 384 12.36 4.76 2.61
C GLU A 384 13.36 5.02 1.49
N ARG A 385 14.64 4.96 1.83
CA ARG A 385 15.73 5.26 0.91
C ARG A 385 15.88 4.13 -0.10
N ILE A 386 15.57 2.91 0.31
CA ILE A 386 15.58 1.71 -0.51
C ILE A 386 14.44 1.77 -1.54
N GLU A 387 13.21 2.04 -1.10
CA GLU A 387 12.02 2.20 -1.94
C GLU A 387 12.20 3.28 -3.01
N ARG A 388 12.69 4.46 -2.61
CA ARG A 388 12.97 5.57 -3.55
C ARG A 388 14.07 5.26 -4.57
N SER A 389 14.93 4.30 -4.28
CA SER A 389 15.95 3.81 -5.22
C SER A 389 15.42 2.74 -6.18
N GLY A 390 14.11 2.46 -6.17
CA GLY A 390 13.46 1.52 -7.08
C GLY A 390 13.32 0.10 -6.54
N PHE A 391 13.49 -0.11 -5.23
CA PHE A 391 13.38 -1.42 -4.58
C PHE A 391 12.09 -1.51 -3.76
N GLN A 392 11.05 -2.17 -4.29
CA GLN A 392 9.69 -2.12 -3.74
C GLN A 392 9.20 -3.48 -3.22
N ILE A 393 9.85 -4.58 -3.61
CA ILE A 393 9.55 -5.93 -3.12
C ILE A 393 10.68 -6.34 -2.18
N GLY A 394 10.43 -6.30 -0.87
CA GLY A 394 11.45 -6.54 0.14
C GLY A 394 11.08 -7.66 1.09
N GLN A 395 12.06 -8.48 1.45
CA GLN A 395 11.94 -9.49 2.50
C GLN A 395 13.16 -9.48 3.41
N ASP A 396 13.00 -9.74 4.70
CA ASP A 396 14.11 -9.92 5.63
C ASP A 396 14.41 -11.39 5.95
N LEU A 397 15.68 -11.67 6.25
CA LEU A 397 16.16 -12.99 6.67
C LEU A 397 17.22 -12.82 7.74
N TYR A 398 17.12 -13.58 8.84
CA TYR A 398 18.09 -13.48 9.91
C TYR A 398 19.17 -14.55 9.84
N GLY A 399 20.40 -14.12 10.13
CA GLY A 399 21.54 -14.99 10.23
C GLY A 399 21.37 -16.03 11.33
N GLU A 400 20.60 -15.78 12.39
CA GLU A 400 20.39 -16.74 13.48
C GLU A 400 19.40 -17.88 13.18
N GLU A 401 18.68 -17.80 12.05
CA GLU A 401 17.71 -18.79 11.56
C GLU A 401 18.10 -19.39 10.20
N THR A 402 19.12 -18.84 9.52
CA THR A 402 19.70 -19.47 8.31
C THR A 402 20.58 -20.67 8.70
N PHE A 403 20.21 -21.88 8.31
CA PHE A 403 20.90 -23.14 8.67
C PHE A 403 21.28 -24.01 7.47
N PRO A 404 22.43 -23.74 6.82
CA PRO A 404 22.91 -24.53 5.67
C PRO A 404 23.22 -26.02 5.94
N LYS A 405 23.12 -26.46 7.19
CA LYS A 405 23.34 -27.84 7.66
C LYS A 405 22.23 -28.33 8.59
N GLY A 406 21.13 -27.56 8.66
CA GLY A 406 19.91 -27.91 9.37
C GLY A 406 18.95 -28.66 8.45
N PRO A 407 17.88 -29.26 8.99
CA PRO A 407 16.78 -29.70 8.15
C PRO A 407 16.15 -28.52 7.39
N PRO A 408 15.56 -28.77 6.21
CA PRO A 408 15.40 -30.08 5.57
C PRO A 408 16.63 -30.56 4.77
N HIS A 409 17.69 -29.75 4.64
CA HIS A 409 18.93 -30.13 3.93
C HIS A 409 19.60 -31.40 4.47
N VAL A 410 19.30 -31.74 5.73
CA VAL A 410 19.64 -33.02 6.34
C VAL A 410 18.40 -33.67 6.93
N ASN A 411 18.22 -34.96 6.65
CA ASN A 411 17.08 -35.73 7.15
C ASN A 411 17.25 -36.15 8.62
N ARG A 412 17.10 -35.20 9.54
CA ARG A 412 17.12 -35.40 11.00
C ARG A 412 16.35 -34.29 11.71
N ALA A 413 15.93 -34.55 12.95
CA ALA A 413 15.39 -33.51 13.81
C ALA A 413 16.41 -32.38 14.05
N GLY A 414 15.92 -31.14 14.04
CA GLY A 414 16.72 -29.93 14.19
C GLY A 414 15.92 -28.69 13.86
N ARG A 415 16.57 -27.52 13.95
CA ARG A 415 15.97 -26.24 13.57
C ARG A 415 15.85 -26.14 12.05
N PHE A 416 14.66 -25.81 11.57
CA PHE A 416 14.38 -25.53 10.17
C PHE A 416 15.25 -24.39 9.65
N ASP A 417 15.75 -24.50 8.42
CA ASP A 417 16.44 -23.42 7.73
C ASP A 417 15.43 -22.42 7.14
N ALA A 418 15.20 -21.32 7.84
CA ALA A 418 14.22 -20.30 7.46
C ALA A 418 14.55 -19.62 6.12
N SER A 419 15.77 -19.77 5.58
CA SER A 419 16.07 -19.25 4.24
C SER A 419 15.20 -19.87 3.14
N LEU A 420 14.66 -21.07 3.33
CA LEU A 420 13.69 -21.65 2.40
C LEU A 420 12.36 -20.90 2.40
N GLU A 421 11.91 -20.45 3.56
CA GLU A 421 10.64 -19.76 3.78
C GLU A 421 10.73 -18.29 3.38
N GLU A 422 11.66 -17.54 3.98
CA GLU A 422 11.76 -16.10 3.73
C GLU A 422 12.08 -15.82 2.26
N ILE A 423 13.00 -16.57 1.65
CA ILE A 423 13.31 -16.35 0.23
C ILE A 423 12.14 -16.78 -0.65
N TRP A 424 11.33 -17.75 -0.24
CA TRP A 424 10.09 -18.09 -0.93
C TRP A 424 9.06 -16.95 -0.84
N HIS A 425 8.87 -16.33 0.34
CA HIS A 425 8.04 -15.14 0.50
C HIS A 425 8.48 -14.00 -0.44
N LEU A 426 9.78 -13.84 -0.66
CA LEU A 426 10.29 -12.88 -1.65
C LEU A 426 9.93 -13.28 -3.09
N VAL A 427 10.28 -14.49 -3.53
CA VAL A 427 10.19 -14.88 -4.94
C VAL A 427 8.73 -15.13 -5.37
N SER A 428 7.88 -15.59 -4.45
CA SER A 428 6.44 -15.80 -4.70
C SER A 428 5.70 -14.53 -5.15
N ASN A 429 6.18 -13.34 -4.77
CA ASN A 429 5.66 -12.06 -5.28
C ASN A 429 5.74 -11.95 -6.83
N GLY A 430 6.69 -12.64 -7.47
CA GLY A 430 6.75 -12.71 -8.93
C GLY A 430 5.56 -13.48 -9.52
N TRP A 431 5.13 -14.58 -8.88
CA TRP A 431 3.93 -15.33 -9.28
C TRP A 431 2.63 -14.57 -8.99
N VAL A 432 2.57 -13.87 -7.86
CA VAL A 432 1.46 -12.97 -7.52
C VAL A 432 1.27 -11.91 -8.63
N ALA A 433 2.35 -11.30 -9.09
CA ALA A 433 2.32 -10.28 -10.14
C ALA A 433 2.08 -10.86 -11.55
N ALA A 434 2.69 -12.00 -11.88
CA ALA A 434 2.58 -12.61 -13.21
C ALA A 434 1.24 -13.34 -13.43
N HIS A 435 0.67 -13.92 -12.37
CA HIS A 435 -0.52 -14.78 -12.43
C HIS A 435 -1.51 -14.50 -11.28
N PRO A 436 -2.04 -13.26 -11.16
CA PRO A 436 -2.88 -12.87 -10.02
C PRO A 436 -4.16 -13.70 -9.88
N ALA A 437 -4.77 -14.12 -10.98
CA ALA A 437 -5.95 -14.99 -10.92
C ALA A 437 -5.68 -16.34 -10.20
N ALA A 438 -4.44 -16.82 -10.24
CA ALA A 438 -4.03 -18.06 -9.60
C ALA A 438 -3.48 -17.82 -8.19
N PHE A 439 -2.61 -16.82 -8.01
CA PHE A 439 -1.78 -16.67 -6.81
C PHE A 439 -1.92 -15.35 -6.05
N ASP A 440 -2.82 -14.44 -6.44
CA ASP A 440 -3.05 -13.21 -5.67
C ASP A 440 -3.39 -13.55 -4.20
N TYR A 441 -2.83 -12.79 -3.28
CA TYR A 441 -3.04 -12.98 -1.85
C TYR A 441 -4.39 -12.41 -1.39
N ALA A 442 -4.99 -11.52 -2.18
CA ALA A 442 -6.35 -11.04 -1.92
C ALA A 442 -7.40 -12.15 -2.17
N PRO A 443 -8.59 -12.05 -1.52
CA PRO A 443 -9.69 -12.97 -1.78
C PRO A 443 -10.06 -13.05 -3.26
N GLY A 444 -10.24 -14.27 -3.76
CA GLY A 444 -10.72 -14.53 -5.13
C GLY A 444 -9.74 -15.28 -6.04
N SER A 445 -8.44 -15.33 -5.71
CA SER A 445 -7.49 -16.18 -6.43
C SER A 445 -7.73 -17.68 -6.16
N LEU A 446 -7.15 -18.55 -7.00
CA LEU A 446 -7.21 -20.00 -6.75
C LEU A 446 -6.51 -20.41 -5.45
N LEU A 447 -5.39 -19.75 -5.12
CA LEU A 447 -4.66 -19.94 -3.88
C LEU A 447 -5.50 -19.54 -2.66
N ALA A 448 -6.09 -18.34 -2.69
CA ALA A 448 -6.96 -17.82 -1.63
C ALA A 448 -8.17 -18.73 -1.39
N GLN A 449 -8.82 -19.19 -2.48
CA GLN A 449 -9.93 -20.14 -2.39
C GLN A 449 -9.51 -21.49 -1.79
N ALA A 450 -8.31 -21.99 -2.11
CA ALA A 450 -7.78 -23.21 -1.51
C ALA A 450 -7.48 -23.02 -0.01
N MET A 451 -6.90 -21.88 0.36
CA MET A 451 -6.66 -21.51 1.75
C MET A 451 -7.96 -21.47 2.56
N ASP A 452 -9.02 -20.88 2.01
CA ASP A 452 -10.32 -20.82 2.70
C ASP A 452 -10.91 -22.21 2.95
N LEU A 453 -10.71 -23.15 2.02
CA LEU A 453 -11.06 -24.55 2.25
C LEU A 453 -10.22 -25.16 3.38
N ALA A 454 -8.91 -24.89 3.40
CA ALA A 454 -7.99 -25.39 4.42
C ALA A 454 -8.28 -24.90 5.83
N ARG A 455 -8.84 -23.69 5.94
CA ARG A 455 -9.25 -23.08 7.22
C ARG A 455 -10.70 -23.41 7.59
N GLY A 456 -11.45 -24.10 6.73
CA GLY A 456 -12.87 -24.40 6.93
C GLY A 456 -13.80 -23.19 6.76
N GLY A 457 -13.34 -22.12 6.12
CA GLY A 457 -14.08 -20.88 5.88
C GLY A 457 -13.18 -19.70 5.49
N GLU A 458 -13.82 -18.62 5.03
CA GLU A 458 -13.15 -17.37 4.71
C GLU A 458 -12.99 -16.51 5.97
N PHE A 459 -11.74 -16.26 6.37
CA PHE A 459 -11.40 -15.47 7.55
C PHE A 459 -10.42 -14.34 7.18
N HIS A 460 -10.89 -13.10 7.17
CA HIS A 460 -10.03 -11.92 6.91
C HIS A 460 -9.04 -11.61 8.05
N ARG A 461 -9.28 -12.16 9.24
CA ARG A 461 -8.39 -12.12 10.40
C ARG A 461 -8.42 -13.48 11.08
N ILE A 462 -7.36 -13.80 11.81
CA ILE A 462 -7.27 -15.07 12.55
C ILE A 462 -8.47 -15.23 13.50
N PRO A 463 -9.28 -16.30 13.34
CA PRO A 463 -10.42 -16.56 14.21
C PRO A 463 -9.94 -16.97 15.60
N ARG A 464 -10.81 -16.80 16.61
CA ARG A 464 -10.51 -17.28 17.98
C ARG A 464 -10.30 -18.79 18.04
N THR A 465 -10.96 -19.52 17.15
CA THR A 465 -10.89 -20.98 17.04
C THR A 465 -11.27 -21.34 15.61
N TYR A 466 -10.43 -22.12 14.95
CA TYR A 466 -10.73 -22.66 13.63
C TYR A 466 -11.77 -23.80 13.74
N PRO A 467 -12.57 -24.03 12.67
CA PRO A 467 -13.38 -25.24 12.53
C PRO A 467 -12.55 -26.51 12.76
N LYS A 468 -13.18 -27.57 13.27
CA LYS A 468 -12.47 -28.82 13.62
C LYS A 468 -11.94 -29.56 12.38
N GLU A 469 -12.58 -29.31 11.24
CA GLU A 469 -12.26 -29.85 9.93
C GLU A 469 -11.14 -29.08 9.21
N ALA A 470 -10.66 -27.96 9.77
CA ALA A 470 -9.53 -27.24 9.23
C ALA A 470 -8.22 -28.03 9.42
N TRP A 471 -7.26 -27.79 8.53
CA TRP A 471 -5.89 -28.33 8.61
C TRP A 471 -4.82 -27.23 8.49
N TYR A 472 -5.26 -25.98 8.32
CA TYR A 472 -4.45 -24.78 8.39
C TYR A 472 -4.98 -23.87 9.50
N HIS A 473 -4.13 -23.59 10.49
CA HIS A 473 -4.49 -23.03 11.78
C HIS A 473 -3.56 -21.88 12.18
N TYR A 474 -3.12 -21.07 11.22
CA TYR A 474 -2.18 -19.97 11.47
C TYR A 474 -2.64 -19.09 12.64
N ASP A 475 -1.74 -18.79 13.57
CA ASP A 475 -2.10 -18.22 14.88
C ASP A 475 -1.48 -16.84 15.19
N ASP A 476 -0.62 -16.30 14.32
CA ASP A 476 -0.05 -14.94 14.48
C ASP A 476 -1.10 -13.86 14.28
N ARG A 477 -1.68 -13.40 15.38
CA ARG A 477 -2.78 -12.41 15.42
C ARG A 477 -2.46 -11.06 14.78
N THR A 478 -1.21 -10.79 14.40
CA THR A 478 -0.84 -9.58 13.66
C THR A 478 -1.05 -9.72 12.15
N CYS A 479 -1.24 -10.94 11.66
CA CYS A 479 -1.44 -11.31 10.27
C CYS A 479 -2.88 -11.05 9.80
N ASP A 480 -3.03 -10.48 8.61
CA ASP A 480 -4.28 -10.32 7.88
C ASP A 480 -4.46 -11.42 6.82
N TYR A 481 -5.48 -11.30 5.97
CA TYR A 481 -5.78 -12.29 4.94
C TYR A 481 -4.61 -12.54 3.98
N GLU A 482 -3.98 -11.46 3.51
CA GLU A 482 -2.92 -11.54 2.51
C GLU A 482 -1.67 -12.20 3.10
N CYS A 483 -1.33 -11.83 4.34
CA CYS A 483 -0.28 -12.50 5.09
C CYS A 483 -0.58 -14.01 5.28
N MET A 484 -1.81 -14.39 5.66
CA MET A 484 -2.19 -15.81 5.78
C MET A 484 -2.09 -16.54 4.42
N ALA A 485 -2.40 -15.87 3.31
CA ALA A 485 -2.30 -16.47 1.98
C ALA A 485 -0.84 -16.70 1.55
N ALA A 486 0.07 -15.76 1.86
CA ALA A 486 1.50 -15.93 1.63
C ALA A 486 2.07 -17.11 2.45
N GLU A 487 1.69 -17.20 3.72
CA GLU A 487 2.05 -18.30 4.62
C GLU A 487 1.49 -19.64 4.14
N TYR A 488 0.24 -19.68 3.71
CA TYR A 488 -0.36 -20.86 3.11
C TYR A 488 0.39 -21.29 1.83
N PHE A 489 0.83 -20.35 0.99
CA PHE A 489 1.62 -20.66 -0.20
C PHE A 489 2.96 -21.30 0.17
N TYR A 490 3.64 -20.75 1.17
CA TYR A 490 4.85 -21.34 1.75
C TYR A 490 4.59 -22.76 2.27
N TRP A 491 3.62 -22.94 3.17
CA TRP A 491 3.33 -24.23 3.80
C TRP A 491 3.04 -25.31 2.77
N THR A 492 2.22 -24.98 1.78
CA THR A 492 1.77 -25.92 0.76
C THR A 492 2.89 -26.27 -0.21
N LEU A 493 3.64 -25.30 -0.74
CA LEU A 493 4.74 -25.59 -1.65
C LEU A 493 5.86 -26.37 -0.96
N THR A 494 6.29 -25.96 0.22
CA THR A 494 7.36 -26.67 0.92
C THR A 494 6.93 -28.06 1.38
N SER A 495 5.66 -28.29 1.67
CA SER A 495 5.13 -29.64 1.92
C SER A 495 5.13 -30.49 0.64
N LEU A 496 4.71 -29.93 -0.51
CA LEU A 496 4.75 -30.61 -1.81
C LEU A 496 6.18 -31.06 -2.18
N LEU A 497 7.16 -30.22 -1.87
CA LEU A 497 8.57 -30.48 -2.16
C LEU A 497 9.28 -31.32 -1.09
N GLY A 498 8.56 -31.73 -0.04
CA GLY A 498 9.09 -32.55 1.05
C GLY A 498 9.95 -31.80 2.07
N GLY A 499 9.98 -30.47 2.01
CA GLY A 499 10.71 -29.61 2.95
C GLY A 499 10.18 -29.65 4.37
N GLN A 500 8.91 -29.99 4.56
CA GLN A 500 8.31 -30.19 5.88
C GLN A 500 8.38 -31.66 6.35
N SER A 501 8.94 -32.57 5.54
CA SER A 501 8.92 -34.02 5.77
C SER A 501 10.24 -34.55 6.33
N TYR A 502 10.62 -34.12 7.54
CA TYR A 502 11.78 -34.65 8.27
C TYR A 502 11.43 -35.00 9.74
N PRO A 503 12.22 -35.86 10.41
CA PRO A 503 11.90 -36.33 11.76
C PRO A 503 11.66 -35.18 12.75
N GLY A 504 10.51 -35.21 13.43
CA GLY A 504 10.13 -34.23 14.45
C GLY A 504 9.43 -32.97 13.91
N ARG A 505 9.40 -32.76 12.58
CA ARG A 505 8.79 -31.54 12.00
C ARG A 505 7.27 -31.56 12.10
N ALA A 506 6.65 -32.70 11.81
CA ALA A 506 5.20 -32.84 11.86
C ALA A 506 4.65 -32.47 13.25
N GLU A 507 5.33 -32.86 14.33
CA GLU A 507 4.93 -32.50 15.69
C GLU A 507 5.24 -31.04 16.05
N GLU A 508 6.29 -30.46 15.46
CA GLU A 508 6.68 -29.05 15.69
C GLU A 508 5.65 -28.07 15.13
N ILE A 509 5.09 -28.38 13.95
CA ILE A 509 4.15 -27.48 13.24
C ILE A 509 2.68 -27.87 13.38
N ALA A 510 2.37 -28.94 14.13
CA ALA A 510 1.02 -29.50 14.21
C ALA A 510 -0.06 -28.52 14.69
N GLU A 511 0.32 -27.49 15.45
CA GLU A 511 -0.62 -26.47 15.93
C GLU A 511 -1.06 -25.51 14.80
N GLU A 512 -0.29 -25.40 13.71
CA GLU A 512 -0.56 -24.50 12.58
C GLU A 512 -0.83 -25.23 11.26
N TRP A 513 -0.21 -26.38 11.02
CA TRP A 513 -0.24 -27.08 9.72
C TRP A 513 -0.24 -28.59 9.86
N GLU A 514 -1.25 -29.27 9.29
CA GLU A 514 -1.41 -30.72 9.43
C GLU A 514 -0.92 -31.53 8.20
N CYS A 515 -0.45 -30.88 7.12
CA CYS A 515 -0.06 -31.56 5.87
C CYS A 515 1.46 -31.54 5.57
N PRO A 516 2.37 -32.03 6.43
CA PRO A 516 3.82 -31.84 6.29
C PRO A 516 4.50 -32.67 5.18
N THR A 517 3.78 -33.57 4.48
CA THR A 517 4.37 -34.43 3.44
C THR A 517 3.65 -34.24 2.10
N PRO A 518 4.31 -34.56 0.97
CA PRO A 518 3.68 -34.47 -0.34
C PRO A 518 2.39 -35.29 -0.43
N GLU A 519 2.38 -36.50 0.14
CA GLU A 519 1.22 -37.39 0.11
C GLU A 519 0.07 -36.88 0.99
N LEU A 520 0.38 -36.27 2.13
CA LEU A 520 -0.62 -35.66 2.99
C LEU A 520 -1.23 -34.42 2.33
N LEU A 521 -0.42 -33.59 1.68
CA LEU A 521 -0.91 -32.43 0.93
C LEU A 521 -1.82 -32.86 -0.23
N GLU A 522 -1.41 -33.84 -1.04
CA GLU A 522 -2.21 -34.35 -2.17
C GLU A 522 -3.59 -34.86 -1.71
N THR A 523 -3.64 -35.51 -0.54
CA THR A 523 -4.87 -36.16 -0.05
C THR A 523 -5.77 -35.24 0.77
N MET A 524 -5.20 -34.37 1.62
CA MET A 524 -5.96 -33.47 2.48
C MET A 524 -6.30 -32.15 1.79
N ASP A 525 -5.41 -31.63 0.95
CA ASP A 525 -5.60 -30.36 0.23
C ASP A 525 -5.49 -30.54 -1.30
N PRO A 526 -6.42 -31.29 -1.91
CA PRO A 526 -6.39 -31.53 -3.35
C PRO A 526 -6.64 -30.27 -4.18
N ALA A 527 -7.13 -29.18 -3.57
CA ALA A 527 -7.36 -27.91 -4.26
C ALA A 527 -6.01 -27.22 -4.55
N VAL A 528 -5.20 -26.99 -3.51
CA VAL A 528 -3.87 -26.39 -3.71
C VAL A 528 -2.91 -27.35 -4.38
N HIS A 529 -2.98 -28.66 -4.11
CA HIS A 529 -2.12 -29.62 -4.80
C HIS A 529 -2.30 -29.54 -6.33
N ARG A 530 -3.54 -29.45 -6.84
CA ARG A 530 -3.79 -29.26 -8.28
C ARG A 530 -3.21 -27.94 -8.80
N LEU A 531 -3.36 -26.86 -8.04
CA LEU A 531 -2.81 -25.56 -8.39
C LEU A 531 -1.28 -25.60 -8.49
N LEU A 532 -0.61 -26.17 -7.48
CA LEU A 532 0.84 -26.23 -7.42
C LEU A 532 1.44 -27.23 -8.43
N THR A 533 0.69 -28.26 -8.82
CA THR A 533 1.12 -29.25 -9.82
C THR A 533 0.77 -28.89 -11.26
N ASP A 534 0.10 -27.77 -11.47
CA ASP A 534 -0.13 -27.23 -12.80
C ASP A 534 1.22 -26.85 -13.45
N GLN A 535 1.42 -27.29 -14.69
CA GLN A 535 2.66 -27.03 -15.43
C GLN A 535 2.66 -25.63 -16.06
N ASP A 536 1.48 -25.01 -16.20
CA ASP A 536 1.34 -23.69 -16.82
C ASP A 536 1.96 -22.57 -15.97
N PHE A 537 2.20 -22.81 -14.67
CA PHE A 537 2.78 -21.83 -13.74
C PHE A 537 4.26 -22.04 -13.44
N ALA A 538 4.91 -23.05 -14.03
CA ALA A 538 6.35 -23.31 -13.85
C ALA A 538 6.84 -23.26 -12.38
N LEU A 539 6.00 -23.65 -11.42
CA LEU A 539 6.37 -23.66 -10.00
C LEU A 539 7.50 -24.67 -9.72
N PRO A 540 8.34 -24.39 -8.70
CA PRO A 540 9.43 -25.29 -8.31
C PRO A 540 8.97 -26.74 -8.13
N ARG A 541 9.84 -27.69 -8.53
CA ARG A 541 9.64 -29.15 -8.44
C ARG A 541 10.66 -29.83 -7.55
N ILE A 542 11.74 -29.13 -7.22
CA ILE A 542 12.84 -29.58 -6.38
C ILE A 542 12.96 -28.59 -5.23
N LEU A 543 13.05 -29.10 -4.00
CA LEU A 543 13.35 -28.24 -2.86
C LEU A 543 14.81 -27.76 -2.95
N PRO A 544 15.10 -26.46 -2.80
CA PRO A 544 16.48 -25.97 -2.73
C PRO A 544 17.29 -26.68 -1.64
N ASP A 545 18.50 -27.12 -2.00
CA ASP A 545 19.44 -27.82 -1.11
C ASP A 545 20.63 -26.95 -0.69
N GLY A 546 20.72 -25.72 -1.22
CA GLY A 546 21.81 -24.79 -0.96
C GLY A 546 23.06 -25.06 -1.79
N VAL A 547 22.96 -25.87 -2.85
CA VAL A 547 24.03 -26.28 -3.76
C VAL A 547 23.61 -26.03 -5.22
N TYR A 548 23.53 -24.75 -5.58
CA TYR A 548 23.25 -24.33 -6.95
C TYR A 548 24.35 -24.73 -7.96
N ARG A 549 23.97 -25.48 -9.00
CA ARG A 549 24.86 -26.06 -10.04
C ARG A 549 24.92 -25.25 -11.34
N GLY A 550 24.05 -24.26 -11.52
CA GLY A 550 24.00 -23.41 -12.72
C GLY A 550 25.16 -22.40 -12.87
N MET A 551 26.16 -22.40 -11.97
CA MET A 551 27.33 -21.52 -12.04
C MET A 551 28.43 -22.08 -12.95
N GLY A 552 28.87 -21.31 -13.96
CA GLY A 552 30.07 -21.60 -14.75
C GLY A 552 29.98 -21.18 -16.23
N PRO A 553 31.10 -21.18 -16.98
CA PRO A 553 31.06 -20.91 -18.42
C PRO A 553 30.36 -22.05 -19.17
N ARG A 554 29.39 -21.69 -20.00
CA ARG A 554 28.82 -22.57 -21.04
C ARG A 554 29.79 -22.76 -22.20
#